data_AF-A0A0N4XN22-F1
#
_entry.id   AF-A0A0N4XN22-F1
#
_cell.length_a   1.000
_cell.length_b   1.000
_cell.length_c   1.000
_cell.angle_alpha   90.00
_cell.angle_beta   90.00
_cell.angle_gamma   90.00
#
_symmetry.space_group_name_H-M   'P 1'
#
loop_
_entity.id
_entity.type
_entity.pdbx_description
1 polymer ?
#
loop_
_entity_poly.entity_id
_entity_poly.type
_entity_poly.pdbx_seq_one_letter_code
_entity_poly.pdbx_strand_id
1 'polypeptide(L)'
;MYTSRLHEAFCSLARDRYYDLYDWEMLSEAVTKAFGPMRPKRLEEAIRQLHFVIFVTIGEEGFESDDRLPGHPLSRVVKQEVVSDGAGEQNRQG
;
A
#
# COMPACT_ATOMS: atom_id res chain seq x y z
N MET A 1 6.61 20.24 -0.50
CA MET A 1 7.01 19.75 -1.83
C MET A 1 6.66 18.28 -2.07
N TYR A 2 6.77 17.38 -1.07
CA TYR A 2 6.44 15.96 -1.26
C TYR A 2 4.98 15.70 -1.66
N THR A 3 4.02 16.36 -0.98
CA THR A 3 2.59 16.28 -1.30
C THR A 3 2.25 16.79 -2.71
N SER A 4 2.91 17.84 -3.18
CA SER A 4 2.73 18.39 -4.53
C SER A 4 3.15 17.39 -5.62
N ARG A 5 4.23 16.64 -5.39
CA ARG A 5 4.71 15.61 -6.33
C ARG A 5 3.81 14.38 -6.35
N LEU A 6 3.28 13.96 -5.20
CA LEU A 6 2.26 12.91 -5.13
C LEU A 6 1.00 13.30 -5.91
N HIS A 7 0.55 14.55 -5.77
CA HIS A 7 -0.57 15.07 -6.53
C HIS A 7 -0.28 15.08 -8.04
N GLU A 8 0.93 15.45 -8.45
CA GLU A 8 1.37 15.41 -9.84
C GLU A 8 1.32 13.99 -10.43
N ALA A 9 1.80 13.00 -9.67
CA ALA A 9 1.72 11.58 -10.04
C ALA A 9 0.26 11.10 -10.17
N PHE A 10 -0.60 11.47 -9.22
CA PHE A 10 -2.03 11.17 -9.26
C PHE A 10 -2.70 11.77 -10.51
N CYS A 11 -2.44 13.05 -10.79
CA CYS A 11 -3.00 13.72 -11.96
C CYS A 11 -2.49 13.12 -13.29
N SER A 12 -1.28 12.58 -13.32
CA SER A 12 -0.76 11.85 -14.49
C SER A 12 -1.64 10.63 -14.78
N LEU A 13 -1.90 9.81 -13.76
CA LEU A 13 -2.71 8.60 -13.89
C LEU A 13 -4.16 8.92 -14.27
N ALA A 14 -4.75 9.95 -13.67
CA ALA A 14 -6.14 10.32 -13.91
C ALA A 14 -6.40 10.91 -15.31
N ARG A 15 -5.37 11.44 -15.99
CA ARG A 15 -5.49 11.99 -17.36
C ARG A 15 -5.48 10.91 -18.42
N ASP A 16 -4.66 9.87 -18.23
CA ASP A 16 -4.39 8.85 -19.24
C ASP A 16 -5.42 7.69 -19.20
N ARG A 17 -6.66 7.95 -18.75
CA ARG A 17 -7.73 6.96 -18.53
C ARG A 17 -7.82 5.93 -19.66
N TYR A 18 -7.26 4.74 -19.43
CA TYR A 18 -7.38 3.60 -20.34
C TYR A 18 -7.68 2.27 -19.65
N TYR A 19 -7.61 2.20 -18.31
CA TYR A 19 -7.87 0.97 -17.58
C TYR A 19 -8.69 1.24 -16.33
N ASP A 20 -9.64 0.34 -16.07
CA ASP A 20 -10.48 0.36 -14.87
C ASP A 20 -9.67 0.05 -13.60
N LEU A 21 -8.44 -0.47 -13.72
CA LEU A 21 -7.60 -0.91 -12.59
C LEU A 21 -6.18 -0.32 -12.71
N TYR A 22 -5.65 0.23 -11.62
CA TYR A 22 -4.25 0.68 -11.53
C TYR A 22 -3.37 -0.42 -10.95
N ASP A 23 -2.36 -0.84 -11.72
CA ASP A 23 -1.36 -1.82 -11.27
C ASP A 23 -0.07 -1.15 -10.71
N TRP A 24 0.80 -1.97 -10.11
CA TRP A 24 2.05 -1.50 -9.50
C TRP A 24 3.03 -0.86 -10.49
N GLU A 25 3.08 -1.33 -11.73
CA GLU A 25 3.99 -0.81 -12.76
C GLU A 25 3.58 0.60 -13.16
N MET A 26 2.28 0.81 -13.39
CA MET A 26 1.70 2.13 -13.67
C MET A 26 1.96 3.11 -12.52
N LEU A 27 1.76 2.69 -11.27
CA LEU A 27 2.04 3.53 -10.10
C LEU A 27 3.53 3.88 -10.00
N SER A 28 4.41 2.90 -10.25
CA SER A 28 5.87 3.09 -10.24
C SER A 28 6.32 4.09 -11.30
N GLU A 29 5.78 4.01 -12.51
CA GLU A 29 6.06 4.95 -13.58
C GLU A 29 5.61 6.37 -13.22
N ALA A 30 4.38 6.52 -12.73
CA ALA A 30 3.83 7.82 -12.34
C ALA A 30 4.65 8.48 -11.21
N VAL A 31 5.04 7.72 -10.19
CA VAL A 31 5.91 8.20 -9.11
C VAL A 31 7.28 8.58 -9.66
N THR A 32 7.90 7.73 -10.48
CA THR A 32 9.23 8.01 -11.03
C THR A 32 9.24 9.26 -11.91
N LYS A 33 8.19 9.49 -12.69
CA LYS A 33 8.02 10.69 -13.52
C LYS A 33 7.88 11.96 -12.69
N ALA A 34 7.14 11.92 -11.58
CA ALA A 34 6.92 13.08 -10.72
C ALA A 34 8.11 13.38 -9.80
N PHE A 35 8.71 12.34 -9.20
CA PHE A 35 9.76 12.48 -8.19
C PHE A 35 11.19 12.42 -8.75
N GLY A 36 11.36 11.87 -9.97
CA GLY A 36 12.66 11.55 -10.54
C GLY A 36 13.27 10.26 -9.97
N PRO A 37 14.54 9.94 -10.30
CA PRO A 37 15.22 8.76 -9.79
C PRO A 37 15.35 8.77 -8.26
N MET A 38 15.03 7.65 -7.62
CA MET A 38 15.07 7.50 -6.16
C MET A 38 15.69 6.16 -5.74
N ARG A 39 16.07 6.06 -4.46
CA ARG A 39 16.46 4.77 -3.86
C ARG A 39 15.23 3.85 -3.80
N PRO A 40 15.39 2.52 -3.99
CA PRO A 40 14.27 1.57 -4.04
C PRO A 40 13.29 1.69 -2.87
N LYS A 41 13.78 1.80 -1.62
CA LYS A 41 12.92 1.97 -0.44
C LYS A 41 12.04 3.22 -0.48
N ARG A 42 12.56 4.33 -1.01
CA ARG A 42 11.82 5.60 -1.12
C ARG A 42 10.82 5.57 -2.27
N LEU A 43 11.14 4.85 -3.34
CA LEU A 43 10.22 4.59 -4.45
C LEU A 43 9.04 3.77 -3.98
N GLU A 44 9.31 2.66 -3.28
CA GLU A 44 8.27 1.81 -2.71
C GLU A 44 7.34 2.58 -1.77
N GLU A 45 7.89 3.42 -0.89
CA GLU A 45 7.10 4.26 0.01
C GLU A 45 6.21 5.26 -0.74
N ALA A 46 6.75 5.94 -1.75
CA ALA A 46 5.98 6.88 -2.56
C ALA A 46 4.89 6.19 -3.39
N ILE A 47 5.15 4.98 -3.91
CA ILE A 47 4.15 4.17 -4.59
C ILE A 47 3.02 3.80 -3.63
N ARG A 48 3.33 3.33 -2.41
CA ARG A 48 2.30 3.01 -1.39
C ARG A 48 1.46 4.23 -1.02
N GLN A 49 2.06 5.42 -0.93
CA GLN A 49 1.32 6.64 -0.65
C GLN A 49 0.43 7.09 -1.82
N LEU A 50 0.92 6.99 -3.05
CA LEU A 50 0.10 7.26 -4.25
C LEU A 50 -1.06 6.27 -4.33
N HIS A 51 -0.79 4.99 -4.07
CA HIS A 51 -1.79 3.94 -3.98
C HIS A 51 -2.87 4.29 -2.96
N PHE A 52 -2.50 4.71 -1.75
CA PHE A 52 -3.46 5.12 -0.72
C PHE A 52 -4.30 6.32 -1.17
N VAL A 53 -3.69 7.33 -1.82
CA VAL A 53 -4.40 8.50 -2.36
C VAL A 53 -5.45 8.09 -3.39
N ILE A 54 -5.11 7.18 -4.30
CA ILE A 54 -6.07 6.70 -5.31
C ILE A 54 -7.21 5.94 -4.63
N PHE A 55 -6.91 5.09 -3.64
CA PHE A 55 -7.91 4.31 -2.90
C PHE A 55 -8.95 5.20 -2.22
N VAL A 56 -8.50 6.22 -1.49
CA VAL A 56 -9.44 7.14 -0.82
C VAL A 56 -10.18 8.06 -1.79
N THR A 57 -9.69 8.24 -3.02
CA THR A 57 -10.29 9.15 -4.00
C THR A 57 -11.29 8.44 -4.93
N ILE A 58 -11.00 7.19 -5.32
CA ILE A 58 -11.74 6.46 -6.36
C ILE A 58 -12.49 5.25 -5.77
N GLY A 59 -12.09 4.75 -4.61
CA GLY A 59 -12.69 3.56 -3.99
C GLY A 59 -12.12 2.24 -4.53
N GLU A 60 -12.73 1.12 -4.13
CA GLU A 60 -12.25 -0.24 -4.39
C GLU A 60 -12.31 -0.64 -5.88
N GLU A 61 -13.21 -0.05 -6.64
CA GLU A 61 -13.46 -0.40 -8.06
C GLU A 61 -12.29 -0.05 -8.99
N GLY A 62 -11.31 0.73 -8.51
CA GLY A 62 -10.14 1.17 -9.28
C GLY A 62 -8.89 0.29 -9.15
N PHE A 63 -8.96 -0.88 -8.51
CA PHE A 63 -7.75 -1.64 -8.13
C PHE A 63 -7.83 -3.15 -8.32
N GLU A 64 -6.71 -3.71 -8.78
CA GLU A 64 -6.43 -5.14 -8.67
C GLU A 64 -5.91 -5.43 -7.24
N SER A 65 -6.51 -6.39 -6.54
CA SER A 65 -6.09 -6.72 -5.17
C SER A 65 -4.69 -7.34 -5.20
N ASP A 66 -3.70 -6.68 -4.59
CA ASP A 66 -2.35 -7.23 -4.45
C ASP A 66 -2.10 -7.75 -3.01
N ASP A 67 -2.08 -9.08 -2.87
CA ASP A 67 -1.79 -9.78 -1.62
C ASP A 67 -0.35 -9.56 -1.11
N ARG A 68 0.53 -8.96 -1.91
CA ARG A 68 1.95 -8.72 -1.56
C ARG A 68 2.18 -7.44 -0.76
N LEU A 69 1.13 -6.65 -0.49
CA LEU A 69 1.23 -5.36 0.19
C LEU A 69 0.79 -5.43 1.66
N PRO A 70 1.66 -5.75 2.62
CA PRO A 70 1.31 -5.64 4.03
C PRO A 70 0.93 -4.20 4.38
N GLY A 71 -0.32 -4.00 4.82
CA GLY A 71 -0.89 -2.69 5.18
C GLY A 71 -1.83 -2.09 4.13
N HIS A 72 -2.19 -2.84 3.08
CA HIS A 72 -3.25 -2.43 2.15
C HIS A 72 -4.62 -2.39 2.88
N PRO A 73 -5.52 -1.43 2.59
CA PRO A 73 -6.85 -1.38 3.20
C PRO A 73 -7.70 -2.64 2.93
N LEU A 74 -7.48 -3.29 1.77
CA LEU A 74 -8.05 -4.60 1.42
C LEU A 74 -7.13 -5.79 1.74
N SER A 75 -5.92 -5.57 2.27
CA SER A 75 -5.17 -6.70 2.83
C SER A 75 -6.06 -7.32 3.88
N ARG A 76 -6.33 -8.62 3.74
CA ARG A 76 -7.01 -9.38 4.77
C ARG A 76 -6.21 -9.18 6.06
N VAL A 77 -6.73 -8.37 6.97
CA VAL A 77 -6.18 -8.25 8.32
C VAL A 77 -6.42 -9.62 8.94
N VAL A 78 -5.42 -10.50 8.85
CA VAL A 78 -5.37 -11.69 9.69
C VAL A 78 -5.28 -11.11 11.08
N LYS A 79 -6.41 -11.10 11.81
CA LYS A 79 -6.39 -10.89 13.25
C LYS A 79 -5.38 -11.90 13.76
N GLN A 80 -4.21 -11.41 14.14
CA GLN A 80 -3.23 -12.21 14.85
C GLN A 80 -3.94 -12.55 16.15
N GLU A 81 -4.53 -13.75 16.23
CA GLU A 81 -5.00 -14.28 17.49
C GLU A 81 -3.77 -14.27 18.39
N VAL A 82 -3.79 -13.39 19.38
CA VAL A 82 -2.83 -13.41 20.46
C VAL A 82 -3.06 -14.77 21.12
N VAL A 83 -2.19 -15.74 20.81
CA VAL A 83 -2.13 -16.99 21.57
C VAL A 83 -1.71 -16.56 22.96
N SER A 84 -2.70 -16.42 23.83
CA SER A 84 -2.48 -16.20 25.25
C SER A 84 -1.88 -17.50 25.77
N ASP A 85 -0.56 -17.55 25.90
CA ASP A 85 0.16 -18.63 26.60
C ASP A 85 -0.31 -18.65 28.06
N GLY A 86 -1.37 -19.41 28.29
CA GLY A 86 -1.88 -19.74 29.60
C GLY A 86 -1.89 -21.25 29.78
N ALA A 87 -0.73 -21.84 30.11
CA ALA A 87 -0.61 -23.09 30.86
C ALA A 87 0.87 -23.45 31.07
N GLY A 88 1.48 -22.85 32.08
CA GLY A 88 2.74 -23.32 32.66
C GLY A 88 2.51 -23.79 34.08
N GLU A 89 1.93 -24.99 34.26
CA GLU A 89 1.96 -25.71 35.52
C GLU A 89 3.42 -26.00 35.91
N GLN A 90 3.93 -25.27 36.91
CA GLN A 90 5.12 -25.68 37.65
C GLN A 90 4.73 -26.03 39.08
N ASN A 91 4.46 -27.32 39.22
CA ASN A 91 4.66 -28.17 40.38
C ASN A 91 5.60 -27.57 41.45
N ARG A 92 5.06 -27.17 42.59
CA ARG A 92 5.76 -27.14 43.88
C ARG A 92 4.79 -27.46 45.01
N GLN A 93 4.77 -28.73 45.42
CA GLN A 93 4.60 -29.18 46.80
C GLN A 93 4.67 -30.72 46.85
N GLY A 94 5.52 -31.25 47.73
CA GLY A 94 5.60 -32.69 48.04
C GLY A 94 7.03 -33.17 48.20
#